data_AF-A0A6I4M714-F1
#
_entry.id   AF-A0A6I4M714-F1
#
_cell.length_a   1.000
_cell.length_b   1.000
_cell.length_c   1.000
_cell.angle_alpha   90.00
_cell.angle_beta   90.00
_cell.angle_gamma   90.00
#
_symmetry.space_group_name_H-M   'P 1'
#
loop_
_entity.id
_entity.type
_entity.pdbx_description
1 polymer ?
#
loop_
_entity_poly.entity_id
_entity_poly.type
_entity_poly.pdbx_seq_one_letter_code
_entity_poly.pdbx_strand_id
1 'polypeptide(L)'
;MITVLVLVSVAALFGLCLLRPAAPPAPDEPSRADPATAEPAADAGPGRVHPESMTAELDPGDEEYLAFLANELWPEDEYLEPEHTTDGEEESGGSDMLL
;
A
#
# COMPACT_ATOMS: atom_id res chain seq x y z
N MET A 1 31.97 9.93 23.22
CA MET A 1 31.04 10.80 23.97
C MET A 1 29.71 10.93 23.24
N ILE A 2 29.71 11.34 21.97
CA ILE A 2 28.49 11.43 21.12
C ILE A 2 27.75 10.10 21.03
N THR A 3 28.45 8.99 20.83
CA THR A 3 27.85 7.64 20.75
C THR A 3 27.08 7.26 22.01
N VAL A 4 27.59 7.60 23.19
CA VAL A 4 26.91 7.34 24.48
C VAL A 4 25.64 8.18 24.60
N LEU A 5 25.69 9.46 24.18
CA LEU A 5 24.52 10.36 24.21
C LEU A 5 23.42 9.92 23.24
N VAL A 6 23.80 9.40 22.07
CA VAL A 6 22.87 8.84 21.08
C VAL A 6 22.19 7.59 21.65
N LEU A 7 22.95 6.66 22.22
CA LEU A 7 22.40 5.43 22.80
C LEU A 7 21.42 5.72 23.96
N VAL A 8 21.75 6.68 24.83
CA VAL A 8 20.85 7.12 25.91
C VAL A 8 19.57 7.74 25.35
N SER A 9 19.66 8.56 24.31
CA SER A 9 18.49 9.19 23.69
C SER A 9 17.56 8.17 23.04
N VAL A 10 18.13 7.19 22.31
CA VAL A 10 17.35 6.10 21.69
C VAL A 10 16.66 5.25 22.75
N ALA A 11 17.37 4.87 23.82
CA ALA A 11 16.78 4.10 24.90
C ALA A 11 15.65 4.87 25.63
N ALA A 12 15.81 6.17 25.82
CA ALA A 12 14.80 7.02 26.45
C ALA A 12 13.55 7.18 25.56
N LEU A 13 13.73 7.41 24.26
CA LEU A 13 12.63 7.50 23.29
C LEU A 13 11.88 6.17 23.18
N PHE A 14 12.60 5.06 23.13
CA PHE A 14 12.01 3.72 23.09
C PHE A 14 11.15 3.46 24.34
N GLY A 15 11.68 3.77 25.53
CA GLY A 15 10.92 3.67 26.77
C GLY A 15 9.67 4.56 26.76
N LEU A 16 9.79 5.80 26.30
CA LEU A 16 8.66 6.75 26.22
C LEU A 16 7.57 6.27 25.25
N CYS A 17 7.96 5.70 24.10
CA CYS A 17 7.03 5.14 23.12
C CYS A 17 6.27 3.94 23.70
N LEU A 18 6.93 3.06 24.45
CA LEU A 18 6.29 1.92 25.11
C LEU A 18 5.40 2.32 26.29
N LEU A 19 5.70 3.44 26.96
CA LEU A 19 4.90 3.97 28.06
C LEU A 19 3.71 4.82 27.58
N ARG A 20 3.49 4.97 26.27
CA ARG A 20 2.36 5.73 25.76
C ARG A 20 1.06 5.05 26.21
N PRO A 21 0.25 5.70 27.07
CA PRO A 21 -1.01 5.12 27.49
C PRO A 21 -1.88 4.94 26.24
N ALA A 22 -2.46 3.74 26.10
CA ALA A 22 -3.52 3.51 25.14
C ALA A 22 -4.56 4.61 25.34
N ALA A 23 -4.84 5.38 24.29
CA ALA A 23 -5.91 6.36 24.31
C ALA A 23 -7.20 5.63 24.78
N PRO A 24 -8.03 6.25 25.64
CA PRO A 24 -9.27 5.62 26.07
C PRO A 24 -10.09 5.25 24.82
N PRO A 25 -10.71 4.07 24.78
CA PRO A 25 -11.61 3.73 23.69
C PRO A 25 -12.69 4.80 23.61
N ALA A 26 -12.82 5.41 22.42
CA ALA A 26 -13.95 6.27 22.13
C ALA A 26 -15.26 5.49 22.40
N PRO A 27 -16.31 6.13 22.91
CA PRO A 27 -17.58 5.46 23.16
C PRO A 27 -18.12 4.84 21.87
N ASP A 28 -18.47 3.56 21.98
CA ASP A 28 -19.09 2.66 21.01
C ASP A 28 -19.72 3.35 19.79
N GLU A 29 -19.06 3.24 18.64
CA GLU A 29 -19.75 3.33 17.36
C GLU A 29 -20.82 2.22 17.30
N PRO A 30 -22.03 2.49 16.78
CA PRO A 30 -23.06 1.49 16.67
C PRO A 30 -22.63 0.41 15.68
N SER A 31 -22.34 -0.78 16.23
CA SER A 31 -22.52 -2.10 15.61
C SER A 31 -22.26 -2.16 14.10
N ARG A 32 -20.99 -2.26 13.74
CA ARG A 32 -20.56 -2.79 12.44
C ARG A 32 -21.15 -4.21 12.32
N ALA A 33 -22.14 -4.36 11.46
CA ALA A 33 -22.70 -5.65 11.09
C ALA A 33 -21.58 -6.62 10.63
N ASP A 34 -21.70 -7.88 11.06
CA ASP A 34 -20.77 -8.96 10.75
C ASP A 34 -20.51 -9.10 9.24
N PRO A 35 -19.25 -9.11 8.76
CA PRO A 35 -18.95 -9.41 7.37
C PRO A 35 -18.94 -10.93 7.06
N ALA A 36 -19.43 -11.78 7.97
CA ALA A 36 -19.32 -13.23 7.85
C ALA A 36 -20.41 -13.90 6.99
N THR A 37 -21.25 -13.16 6.26
CA THR A 37 -22.29 -13.74 5.38
C THR A 37 -22.47 -12.93 4.09
N ALA A 38 -21.39 -12.76 3.33
CA ALA A 38 -21.48 -12.40 1.93
C ALA A 38 -20.68 -13.41 1.12
N GLU A 39 -21.34 -14.50 0.69
CA GLU A 39 -20.82 -15.32 -0.40
C GLU A 39 -20.65 -14.46 -1.66
N PRO A 40 -19.64 -14.71 -2.51
CA PRO A 40 -19.48 -13.95 -3.73
C PRO A 40 -20.52 -14.45 -4.73
N ALA A 41 -21.69 -13.81 -4.75
CA ALA A 41 -22.61 -13.91 -5.87
C ALA A 41 -21.91 -13.35 -7.11
N ALA A 42 -21.42 -14.26 -7.94
CA ALA A 42 -21.05 -13.99 -9.31
C ALA A 42 -22.29 -13.49 -10.07
N ASP A 43 -22.45 -12.17 -10.15
CA ASP A 43 -23.41 -11.55 -11.05
C ASP A 43 -22.79 -10.32 -11.73
N ALA A 44 -22.47 -10.51 -13.01
CA ALA A 44 -21.96 -9.47 -13.89
C ALA A 44 -23.16 -8.64 -14.41
N GLY A 45 -23.67 -7.71 -13.60
CA GLY A 45 -24.63 -6.69 -14.01
C GLY A 45 -23.97 -5.40 -14.55
N PRO A 46 -24.70 -4.55 -15.30
CA PRO A 46 -24.22 -3.25 -15.77
C PRO A 46 -24.19 -2.27 -14.59
N GLY A 47 -23.13 -2.41 -13.79
CA GLY A 47 -23.00 -1.76 -12.50
C GLY A 47 -21.83 -2.32 -11.72
N ARG A 48 -20.75 -2.72 -12.41
CA ARG A 48 -19.43 -2.85 -11.79
C ARG A 48 -18.99 -1.43 -11.41
N VAL A 49 -19.60 -0.91 -10.36
CA VAL A 49 -19.12 0.26 -9.65
C VAL A 49 -17.82 -0.23 -9.04
N HIS A 50 -16.72 0.05 -9.74
CA HIS A 50 -15.41 -0.06 -9.15
C HIS A 50 -15.49 0.71 -7.82
N PRO A 51 -15.08 0.12 -6.69
CA PRO A 51 -15.06 0.87 -5.44
C PRO A 51 -14.32 2.18 -5.72
N GLU A 52 -14.98 3.30 -5.40
CA GLU A 52 -14.39 4.64 -5.54
C GLU A 52 -12.98 4.55 -4.94
N SER A 53 -11.96 4.80 -5.76
CA SER A 53 -10.56 4.55 -5.40
C SER A 53 -10.24 5.34 -4.14
N MET A 54 -10.25 4.67 -2.98
CA MET A 54 -10.07 5.31 -1.69
C MET A 54 -8.57 5.42 -1.44
N THR A 55 -7.96 6.50 -1.90
CA THR A 55 -6.60 6.90 -1.51
C THR A 55 -6.71 7.62 -0.16
N ALA A 56 -6.66 6.86 0.92
CA ALA A 56 -6.51 7.45 2.24
C ALA A 56 -5.11 8.11 2.32
N GLU A 57 -5.06 9.36 2.77
CA GLU A 57 -3.81 10.01 3.15
C GLU A 57 -3.21 9.22 4.30
N LEU A 58 -1.95 8.80 4.17
CA LEU A 58 -1.25 8.03 5.18
C LEU A 58 -0.57 8.98 6.17
N ASP A 59 -0.41 8.51 7.41
CA ASP A 59 0.48 9.19 8.34
C ASP A 59 1.94 8.97 7.91
N PRO A 60 2.86 9.92 8.15
CA PRO A 60 4.25 9.81 7.69
C PRO A 60 4.97 8.53 8.14
N GLY A 61 4.62 8.00 9.32
CA GLY A 61 5.21 6.75 9.82
C GLY A 61 4.72 5.51 9.06
N ASP A 62 3.49 5.52 8.57
CA ASP A 62 2.92 4.42 7.79
C ASP A 62 3.52 4.40 6.38
N GLU A 63 3.78 5.58 5.80
CA GLU A 63 4.52 5.69 4.53
C GLU A 63 5.93 5.11 4.64
N GLU A 64 6.68 5.48 5.69
CA GLU A 64 8.02 4.95 5.94
C GLU A 64 8.01 3.43 6.18
N TYR A 65 7.02 2.92 6.90
CA TYR A 65 6.85 1.49 7.14
C TYR A 65 6.58 0.71 5.86
N LEU A 66 5.69 1.23 5.00
CA LEU A 66 5.39 0.59 3.71
C LEU A 66 6.58 0.66 2.76
N ALA A 67 7.34 1.76 2.74
CA ALA A 67 8.57 1.86 1.96
C ALA A 67 9.63 0.84 2.41
N PHE A 68 9.78 0.63 3.73
CA PHE A 68 10.67 -0.40 4.27
C PHE A 68 10.20 -1.81 3.86
N LEU A 69 8.91 -2.11 3.97
CA LEU A 69 8.35 -3.40 3.55
C LEU A 69 8.53 -3.66 2.06
N ALA A 70 8.30 -2.65 1.21
CA ALA A 70 8.49 -2.77 -0.23
C ALA A 70 9.94 -3.13 -0.57
N ASN A 71 10.91 -2.47 0.06
CA ASN A 71 12.33 -2.77 -0.13
C ASN A 71 12.71 -4.20 0.29
N GLU A 72 12.11 -4.74 1.34
CA GLU A 72 12.41 -6.10 1.83
C GLU A 72 11.72 -7.18 0.97
N LEU A 73 10.46 -6.94 0.59
CA LEU A 73 9.63 -7.96 -0.07
C LEU A 73 9.77 -7.95 -1.59
N TRP A 74 10.16 -6.82 -2.18
CA TRP A 74 10.31 -6.63 -3.62
C TRP A 74 11.67 -5.98 -3.94
N PRO A 75 12.80 -6.68 -3.67
CA PRO A 75 14.14 -6.13 -3.93
C PRO A 75 14.44 -5.93 -5.43
N GLU A 76 13.77 -6.68 -6.30
CA GLU A 76 13.92 -6.66 -7.76
C GLU A 76 12.60 -6.19 -8.40
N ASP A 77 12.04 -5.06 -7.93
CA ASP A 77 10.74 -4.56 -8.42
C ASP A 77 10.76 -4.25 -9.92
N GLU A 78 10.33 -5.23 -10.72
CA GLU A 78 10.25 -5.21 -12.19
C GLU A 78 9.36 -4.06 -12.72
N TYR A 79 8.45 -3.53 -11.89
CA TYR A 79 7.59 -2.38 -12.26
C TYR A 79 8.24 -1.03 -11.96
N LEU A 80 9.34 -1.00 -11.22
CA LEU A 80 10.12 0.21 -10.97
C LEU A 80 11.11 0.48 -12.12
N GLU A 81 11.45 -0.56 -12.89
CA GLU A 81 12.15 -0.40 -14.15
C GLU A 81 11.20 0.25 -15.16
N PRO A 82 11.50 1.47 -15.67
CA PRO A 82 10.75 2.00 -16.78
C PRO A 82 10.93 1.03 -17.95
N GLU A 83 9.85 0.44 -18.46
CA GLU A 83 9.89 -0.42 -19.64
C GLU A 83 10.78 0.25 -20.69
N HIS A 84 11.90 -0.40 -21.02
CA HIS A 84 12.83 0.11 -21.99
C HIS A 84 12.11 0.10 -23.33
N THR A 85 11.59 1.25 -23.75
CA THR A 85 11.02 1.48 -25.09
C THR A 85 12.14 1.38 -26.14
N THR A 86 12.63 0.17 -26.37
CA THR A 86 13.00 -0.31 -27.70
C THR A 86 11.66 -0.78 -28.23
N ASP A 87 10.89 0.03 -28.92
CA ASP A 87 11.08 0.17 -30.35
C ASP A 87 10.18 1.29 -30.92
N GLY A 88 10.81 2.42 -31.22
CA GLY A 88 10.26 3.35 -32.22
C GLY A 88 10.38 2.76 -33.64
N GLU A 89 9.79 1.60 -33.91
CA GLU A 89 9.58 1.10 -35.27
C GLU A 89 8.11 0.70 -35.47
N GLU A 90 7.47 1.46 -36.33
CA GLU A 90 6.10 1.31 -36.79
C GLU A 90 5.96 -0.09 -37.43
N GLU A 91 5.19 -0.99 -36.84
CA GLU A 91 4.80 -2.22 -37.54
C GLU A 91 3.79 -1.87 -38.65
N SER A 92 4.33 -1.42 -39.78
CA SER A 92 3.65 -1.43 -41.08
C SER A 92 3.52 -2.89 -41.54
N GLY A 93 2.54 -3.59 -40.96
CA GLY A 93 2.31 -5.02 -41.18
C GLY A 93 0.84 -5.35 -41.46
N GLY A 94 0.09 -4.41 -42.04
CA GLY A 94 -1.35 -4.56 -42.30
C GLY A 94 -1.73 -4.42 -43.76
N SER A 95 -1.19 -5.26 -44.67
CA SER A 95 -1.79 -5.51 -45.99
C SER A 95 -1.14 -6.70 -46.68
N ASP A 96 -1.50 -7.92 -46.27
CA ASP A 96 -1.38 -9.08 -47.17
C ASP A 96 -2.39 -10.19 -46.81
N MET A 97 -3.66 -9.82 -46.67
CA MET A 97 -4.74 -10.81 -46.52
C MET A 97 -6.00 -10.38 -47.28
N LEU A 98 -5.88 -10.26 -48.60
CA LEU A 98 -7.00 -10.42 -49.53
C LEU A 98 -6.55 -11.27 -50.71
N LEU A 99 -6.59 -12.58 -50.49
CA LEU A 99 -6.74 -13.59 -51.53
C LEU A 99 -8.18 -14.12 -51.48
#